data_AF-A0A4Q3VPH6-F1
#
_entry.id   AF-A0A4Q3VPH6-F1
#
_cell.length_a   1.000
_cell.length_b   1.000
_cell.length_c   1.000
_cell.angle_alpha   90.00
_cell.angle_beta   90.00
_cell.angle_gamma   90.00
#
_symmetry.space_group_name_H-M   'P 1'
#
loop_
_entity.id
_entity.type
_entity.pdbx_description
1 polymer ?
#
loop_
_entity_poly.entity_id
_entity_poly.type
_entity_poly.pdbx_seq_one_letter_code
_entity_poly.pdbx_strand_id
1 'polypeptide(L)'
;MAGLQFIIKNTRILFIFLVPFSALSQSTYLPQGSKHSQFLERLEIKLGTNPDLNINVAKPFSRKIAVQSAEMADSAAGISFSAADRYDMQSLLMNNSEWVHGDKSSFASKRSLWNTIYKTKANFFQVDQKDFFLAVNPVLQLQQSYDKDQDDRPFLNSRGVTIRGLIANRVGFYTSVVENLEREEQLQLQKDTERKIDQQKKQ
;
A
#
# COMPACT_ATOMS: atom_id res chain seq x y z
N MET A 1 16.55 -14.91 -49.57
CA MET A 1 15.79 -15.08 -48.30
C MET A 1 16.37 -14.31 -47.10
N ALA A 2 17.64 -13.86 -47.11
CA ALA A 2 18.25 -13.16 -45.96
C ALA A 2 17.69 -11.74 -45.70
N GLY A 3 17.32 -10.97 -46.73
CA GLY A 3 16.80 -9.60 -46.57
C GLY A 3 15.41 -9.53 -45.91
N LEU A 4 14.53 -10.51 -46.16
CA LEU A 4 13.19 -10.55 -45.57
C LEU A 4 13.25 -10.84 -44.04
N GLN A 5 14.18 -11.69 -43.63
CA GLN A 5 14.44 -11.99 -42.21
C GLN A 5 14.98 -10.77 -41.46
N PHE A 6 15.81 -9.93 -42.11
CA PHE A 6 16.33 -8.69 -41.54
C PHE A 6 15.22 -7.64 -41.30
N ILE A 7 14.31 -7.48 -42.27
CA ILE A 7 13.17 -6.56 -42.17
C ILE A 7 12.22 -6.99 -41.03
N ILE A 8 11.89 -8.28 -40.92
CA ILE A 8 11.03 -8.82 -39.86
C ILE A 8 11.68 -8.67 -38.47
N LYS A 9 13.01 -8.80 -38.37
CA LYS A 9 13.74 -8.61 -37.11
C LYS A 9 13.71 -7.16 -36.66
N ASN A 10 13.89 -6.21 -37.57
CA ASN A 10 13.87 -4.78 -37.26
C ASN A 10 12.46 -4.25 -36.96
N THR A 11 11.41 -4.76 -37.59
CA THR A 11 10.03 -4.35 -37.31
C THR A 11 9.56 -4.79 -35.91
N ARG A 12 10.01 -5.96 -35.42
CA ARG A 12 9.74 -6.41 -34.05
C ARG A 12 10.38 -5.52 -32.99
N ILE A 13 11.61 -5.08 -33.21
CA ILE A 13 12.33 -4.18 -32.28
C ILE A 13 11.67 -2.80 -32.25
N LEU A 14 11.23 -2.29 -33.41
CA LEU A 14 10.50 -1.02 -33.49
C LEU A 14 9.17 -1.06 -32.71
N PHE A 15 8.45 -2.19 -32.77
CA PHE A 15 7.21 -2.36 -32.01
C PHE A 15 7.46 -2.34 -30.49
N ILE A 16 8.53 -2.97 -30.01
CA ILE A 16 8.93 -2.96 -28.60
C ILE A 16 9.27 -1.54 -28.12
N PHE A 17 9.83 -0.68 -28.98
CA PHE A 17 10.15 0.71 -28.66
C PHE A 17 8.95 1.69 -28.74
N LEU A 18 7.90 1.37 -29.50
CA LEU A 18 6.70 2.23 -29.63
C LEU A 18 5.63 1.99 -28.56
N VAL A 19 5.58 0.79 -27.98
CA VAL A 19 4.61 0.43 -26.91
C VAL A 19 4.68 1.31 -25.63
N PRO A 20 5.85 1.79 -25.13
CA PRO A 20 5.87 2.61 -23.91
C PRO A 20 5.30 4.03 -24.08
N PHE A 21 5.05 4.51 -25.31
CA PHE A 21 4.51 5.86 -25.52
C PHE A 21 3.02 6.00 -25.18
N SER A 22 2.32 4.88 -24.96
CA SER A 22 0.91 4.85 -24.58
C SER A 22 0.69 4.58 -23.09
N ALA A 23 1.67 4.87 -22.23
CA ALA A 23 1.53 4.72 -20.78
C ALA A 23 0.39 5.61 -20.25
N LEU A 24 -0.80 5.02 -20.13
CA LEU A 24 -1.94 5.62 -19.46
C LEU A 24 -1.55 5.88 -18.01
N SER A 25 -2.02 7.00 -17.46
CA SER A 25 -1.79 7.35 -16.05
C SER A 25 -2.27 6.22 -15.15
N GLN A 26 -1.37 5.65 -14.36
CA GLN A 26 -1.66 4.56 -13.42
C GLN A 26 -1.58 5.11 -12.00
N SER A 27 -2.66 4.94 -11.25
CA SER A 27 -2.63 5.14 -9.80
C SER A 27 -2.29 3.84 -9.11
N THR A 28 -1.60 3.93 -7.99
CA THR A 28 -1.43 2.80 -7.08
C THR A 28 -2.73 2.49 -6.33
N TYR A 29 -2.82 1.27 -5.79
CA TYR A 29 -3.94 0.82 -4.99
C TYR A 29 -3.69 0.99 -3.49
N LEU A 30 -4.77 1.09 -2.71
CA LEU A 30 -4.70 0.98 -1.26
C LEU A 30 -4.25 -0.45 -0.88
N PRO A 31 -3.49 -0.61 0.22
CA PRO A 31 -3.16 -1.92 0.73
C PRO A 31 -4.42 -2.72 1.05
N GLN A 32 -4.38 -4.04 0.79
CA GLN A 32 -5.45 -4.94 1.18
C GLN A 32 -5.66 -4.88 2.71
N GLY A 33 -6.92 -4.82 3.15
CA GLY A 33 -7.23 -4.74 4.58
C GLY A 33 -6.92 -3.39 5.23
N SER A 34 -6.65 -2.33 4.45
CA SER A 34 -6.48 -0.99 5.01
C SER A 34 -7.76 -0.54 5.75
N LYS A 35 -7.61 0.13 6.89
CA LYS A 35 -8.75 0.76 7.59
C LYS A 35 -9.56 1.72 6.70
N HIS A 36 -8.87 2.30 5.71
CA HIS A 36 -9.47 3.19 4.73
C HIS A 36 -10.48 2.50 3.83
N SER A 37 -10.34 1.20 3.59
CA SER A 37 -11.30 0.42 2.81
C SER A 37 -12.68 0.42 3.48
N GLN A 38 -12.73 0.20 4.80
CA GLN A 38 -13.98 0.25 5.57
C GLN A 38 -14.60 1.66 5.56
N PHE A 39 -13.78 2.70 5.69
CA PHE A 39 -14.25 4.08 5.56
C PHE A 39 -14.85 4.36 4.18
N LEU A 40 -14.21 3.91 3.10
CA LEU A 40 -14.71 4.11 1.73
C LEU A 40 -16.02 3.38 1.47
N GLU A 41 -16.22 2.18 2.02
CA GLU A 41 -17.50 1.47 1.95
C GLU A 41 -18.61 2.22 2.70
N ARG A 42 -18.29 2.80 3.87
CA ARG A 42 -19.25 3.66 4.60
C ARG A 42 -19.53 4.95 3.83
N LEU A 43 -18.54 5.48 3.13
CA LEU A 43 -18.65 6.67 2.30
C LEU A 43 -19.52 6.40 1.06
N GLU A 44 -19.37 5.23 0.43
CA GLU A 44 -20.23 4.75 -0.66
C GLU A 44 -21.70 4.78 -0.22
N ILE A 45 -22.02 4.18 0.93
CA ILE A 45 -23.39 4.14 1.47
C ILE A 45 -23.94 5.56 1.71
N LYS A 46 -23.10 6.47 2.25
CA LYS A 46 -23.49 7.86 2.52
C LYS A 46 -23.71 8.67 1.24
N LEU A 47 -22.91 8.42 0.20
CA LEU A 47 -23.02 9.13 -1.08
C LEU A 47 -24.17 8.57 -1.94
N GLY A 48 -24.44 7.27 -1.84
CA GLY A 48 -25.55 6.55 -2.48
C GLY A 48 -25.53 6.48 -4.02
N THR A 49 -24.86 7.42 -4.68
CA THR A 49 -24.89 7.63 -6.14
C THR A 49 -23.51 7.79 -6.76
N ASN A 50 -22.43 7.72 -5.96
CA ASN A 50 -21.09 7.95 -6.47
C ASN A 50 -20.65 6.75 -7.34
N PRO A 51 -20.43 6.96 -8.65
CA PRO A 51 -20.02 5.88 -9.55
C PRO A 51 -18.61 5.36 -9.25
N ASP A 52 -17.75 6.15 -8.61
CA ASP A 52 -16.35 5.80 -8.35
C ASP A 52 -16.19 4.89 -7.12
N LEU A 53 -17.20 4.79 -6.26
CA LEU A 53 -17.16 3.96 -5.05
C LEU A 53 -18.18 2.81 -5.05
N ASN A 54 -18.86 2.54 -6.17
CA ASN A 54 -19.95 1.55 -6.20
C ASN A 54 -19.48 0.09 -5.98
N ILE A 55 -20.42 -0.80 -5.64
CA ILE A 55 -20.18 -2.24 -5.42
C ILE A 55 -19.50 -2.99 -6.58
N ASN A 56 -19.59 -2.50 -7.82
CA ASN A 56 -18.97 -3.11 -9.00
C ASN A 56 -17.52 -2.64 -9.19
N VAL A 57 -17.04 -1.68 -8.40
CA VAL A 57 -15.65 -1.21 -8.45
C VAL A 57 -14.74 -2.31 -7.91
N ALA A 58 -13.74 -2.68 -8.70
CA ALA A 58 -12.75 -3.68 -8.32
C ALA A 58 -11.96 -3.22 -7.08
N LYS A 59 -11.92 -4.09 -6.07
CA LYS A 59 -11.10 -3.90 -4.85
C LYS A 59 -9.74 -4.58 -5.02
N PRO A 60 -8.66 -4.05 -4.41
CA PRO A 60 -8.59 -2.85 -3.57
C PRO A 60 -8.83 -1.54 -4.34
N PHE A 61 -9.32 -0.50 -3.66
CA PHE A 61 -9.59 0.80 -4.29
C PHE A 61 -8.29 1.49 -4.75
N SER A 62 -8.36 2.17 -5.89
CA SER A 62 -7.29 3.07 -6.35
C SER A 62 -7.15 4.25 -5.38
N ARG A 63 -5.91 4.62 -5.03
CA ARG A 63 -5.63 5.79 -4.16
C ARG A 63 -6.21 7.07 -4.73
N LYS A 64 -6.10 7.28 -6.04
CA LYS A 64 -6.66 8.45 -6.72
C LYS A 64 -8.18 8.53 -6.53
N ILE A 65 -8.89 7.42 -6.80
CA ILE A 65 -10.35 7.35 -6.61
C ILE A 65 -10.71 7.61 -5.16
N ALA A 66 -10.05 6.93 -4.22
CA ALA A 66 -10.30 7.09 -2.78
C ALA A 66 -10.18 8.55 -2.32
N VAL A 67 -9.12 9.24 -2.75
CA VAL A 67 -8.91 10.66 -2.41
C VAL A 67 -9.94 11.55 -3.07
N GLN A 68 -10.20 11.37 -4.37
CA GLN A 68 -11.19 12.17 -5.11
C GLN A 68 -12.60 12.04 -4.51
N SER A 69 -13.01 10.82 -4.17
CA SER A 69 -14.32 10.59 -3.55
C SER A 69 -14.41 11.21 -2.15
N ALA A 70 -13.31 11.19 -1.38
CA ALA A 70 -13.26 11.85 -0.08
C ALA A 70 -13.32 13.38 -0.19
N GLU A 71 -12.55 13.99 -1.10
CA GLU A 71 -12.59 15.44 -1.36
C GLU A 71 -13.97 15.90 -1.86
N MET A 72 -14.59 15.10 -2.73
CA MET A 72 -15.96 15.35 -3.20
C MET A 72 -16.96 15.30 -2.05
N ALA A 73 -16.85 14.31 -1.17
CA ALA A 73 -17.78 14.13 -0.06
C ALA A 73 -17.61 15.20 1.02
N ASP A 74 -16.39 15.68 1.27
CA ASP A 74 -16.12 16.82 2.16
C ASP A 74 -16.74 18.12 1.63
N SER A 75 -16.79 18.28 0.31
CA SER A 75 -17.38 19.44 -0.36
C SER A 75 -18.90 19.36 -0.53
N ALA A 76 -19.50 18.16 -0.39
CA ALA A 76 -20.91 17.94 -0.65
C ALA A 76 -21.80 18.40 0.51
N ALA A 77 -22.76 19.28 0.21
CA ALA A 77 -23.77 19.70 1.18
C ALA A 77 -24.73 18.54 1.51
N GLY A 78 -25.03 18.36 2.81
CA GLY A 78 -26.05 17.40 3.27
C GLY A 78 -25.52 16.06 3.76
N ILE A 79 -24.21 15.79 3.69
CA ILE A 79 -23.62 14.59 4.27
C ILE A 79 -23.21 14.85 5.73
N SER A 80 -23.83 14.13 6.66
CA SER A 80 -23.43 14.16 8.06
C SER A 80 -22.30 13.15 8.31
N PHE A 81 -21.13 13.66 8.69
CA PHE A 81 -19.98 12.87 9.10
C PHE A 81 -19.85 12.82 10.62
N SER A 82 -19.69 11.61 11.16
CA SER A 82 -19.33 11.44 12.56
C SER A 82 -17.88 11.91 12.82
N ALA A 83 -17.51 12.06 14.09
CA ALA A 83 -16.14 12.40 14.46
C ALA A 83 -15.13 11.34 13.95
N ALA A 84 -15.50 10.06 14.00
CA ALA A 84 -14.71 8.97 13.45
C ALA A 84 -14.56 9.09 11.93
N ASP A 85 -15.64 9.41 11.20
CA ASP A 85 -15.59 9.60 9.74
C ASP A 85 -14.65 10.73 9.35
N ARG A 86 -14.68 11.85 10.07
CA ARG A 86 -13.78 12.98 9.83
C ARG A 86 -12.33 12.59 10.11
N TYR A 87 -12.09 11.84 11.17
CA TYR A 87 -10.76 11.32 11.48
C TYR A 87 -10.24 10.37 10.39
N ASP A 88 -11.07 9.43 9.93
CA ASP A 88 -10.70 8.47 8.90
C ASP A 88 -10.49 9.13 7.55
N MET A 89 -11.32 10.13 7.21
CA MET A 89 -11.17 10.97 6.02
C MET A 89 -9.84 11.73 6.08
N GLN A 90 -9.56 12.44 7.18
CA GLN A 90 -8.31 13.16 7.33
C GLN A 90 -7.11 12.19 7.27
N SER A 91 -7.22 11.02 7.90
CA SER A 91 -6.20 9.98 7.85
C SER A 91 -6.01 9.48 6.41
N LEU A 92 -7.08 9.29 5.63
CA LEU A 92 -7.01 8.86 4.23
C LEU A 92 -6.27 9.92 3.39
N LEU A 93 -6.64 11.20 3.51
CA LEU A 93 -6.02 12.28 2.76
C LEU A 93 -4.53 12.44 3.13
N MET A 94 -4.17 12.37 4.41
CA MET A 94 -2.77 12.44 4.85
C MET A 94 -1.92 11.26 4.32
N ASN A 95 -2.49 10.05 4.30
CA ASN A 95 -1.76 8.85 3.85
C ASN A 95 -1.63 8.75 2.33
N ASN A 96 -2.39 9.54 1.57
CA ASN A 96 -2.40 9.55 0.11
C ASN A 96 -2.23 10.98 -0.43
N SER A 97 -1.38 11.77 0.24
CA SER A 97 -1.20 13.20 -0.01
C SER A 97 -0.74 13.53 -1.43
N GLU A 98 -0.20 12.55 -2.16
CA GLU A 98 0.16 12.67 -3.58
C GLU A 98 -1.03 12.91 -4.52
N TRP A 99 -2.24 12.53 -4.11
CA TRP A 99 -3.46 12.71 -4.92
C TRP A 99 -4.38 13.82 -4.43
N VAL A 100 -4.01 14.49 -3.32
CA VAL A 100 -4.81 15.57 -2.71
C VAL A 100 -4.60 16.87 -3.48
N HIS A 101 -5.70 17.51 -3.89
CA HIS A 101 -5.71 18.81 -4.57
C HIS A 101 -5.96 19.97 -3.61
N GLY A 102 -6.64 19.70 -2.49
CA GLY A 102 -6.96 20.70 -1.47
C GLY A 102 -5.79 21.14 -0.59
N ASP A 103 -6.13 21.86 0.48
CA ASP A 103 -5.15 22.34 1.46
C ASP A 103 -4.49 21.18 2.23
N LYS A 104 -3.15 21.12 2.16
CA LYS A 104 -2.31 20.14 2.85
C LYS A 104 -1.67 20.69 4.14
N SER A 105 -1.96 21.94 4.52
CA SER A 105 -1.37 22.59 5.70
C SER A 105 -1.54 21.76 6.98
N SER A 106 -2.69 21.09 7.13
CA SER A 106 -3.02 20.26 8.27
C SER A 106 -2.19 18.97 8.38
N PHE A 107 -1.48 18.58 7.30
CA PHE A 107 -0.69 17.35 7.24
C PHE A 107 0.68 17.52 7.88
N ALA A 108 1.14 18.76 8.06
CA ALA A 108 2.41 19.07 8.71
C ALA A 108 2.44 18.51 10.13
N SER A 109 3.57 17.88 10.49
CA SER A 109 3.80 17.37 11.83
C SER A 109 4.39 18.45 12.72
N LYS A 110 3.95 18.49 13.97
CA LYS A 110 4.58 19.33 15.02
C LYS A 110 5.84 18.68 15.60
N ARG A 111 6.11 17.41 15.28
CA ARG A 111 7.17 16.58 15.87
C ARG A 111 8.11 16.04 14.77
N SER A 112 8.57 16.92 13.87
CA SER A 112 9.57 16.51 12.89
C SER A 112 10.92 16.33 13.58
N LEU A 113 11.63 15.25 13.21
CA LEU A 113 12.99 14.98 13.68
C LEU A 113 13.98 15.46 12.62
N TRP A 114 14.95 16.27 13.05
CA TRP A 114 16.02 16.83 12.21
C TRP A 114 15.53 17.51 10.93
N ASN A 115 14.32 18.09 10.97
CA ASN A 115 13.66 18.70 9.80
C ASN A 115 13.69 17.80 8.55
N THR A 116 13.61 16.47 8.73
CA THR A 116 13.74 15.48 7.65
C THR A 116 12.74 14.36 7.83
N ILE A 117 12.72 13.76 9.02
CA ILE A 117 11.84 12.64 9.35
C ILE A 117 10.54 13.19 9.95
N TYR A 118 9.42 12.57 9.60
CA TYR A 118 8.06 12.97 10.01
C TYR A 118 7.79 14.46 9.78
N LYS A 119 8.17 15.02 8.61
CA LYS A 119 7.71 16.36 8.20
C LYS A 119 6.19 16.42 8.10
N THR A 120 5.60 15.34 7.60
CA THR A 120 4.15 15.12 7.61
C THR A 120 3.79 14.06 8.66
N LYS A 121 2.55 14.10 9.14
CA LYS A 121 2.06 13.17 10.17
C LYS A 121 2.00 11.71 9.69
N ALA A 122 1.78 11.49 8.39
CA ALA A 122 1.54 10.16 7.83
C ALA A 122 2.80 9.45 7.34
N ASN A 123 3.87 10.18 7.01
CA ASN A 123 5.04 9.62 6.35
C ASN A 123 6.30 9.75 7.18
N PHE A 124 7.07 8.66 7.30
CA PHE A 124 8.38 8.68 7.95
C PHE A 124 9.33 9.59 7.18
N PHE A 125 9.40 9.46 5.85
CA PHE A 125 10.11 10.37 4.97
C PHE A 125 9.25 10.72 3.76
N GLN A 126 9.23 11.99 3.37
CA GLN A 126 8.44 12.47 2.24
C GLN A 126 9.20 13.56 1.47
N VAL A 127 9.18 13.44 0.14
CA VAL A 127 9.56 14.46 -0.82
C VAL A 127 8.32 14.79 -1.63
N ASP A 128 7.95 16.06 -1.69
CA ASP A 128 6.81 16.56 -2.45
C ASP A 128 7.28 17.77 -3.27
N GLN A 129 7.46 17.55 -4.57
CA GLN A 129 7.90 18.53 -5.55
C GLN A 129 6.91 18.53 -6.72
N LYS A 130 6.86 19.63 -7.48
CA LYS A 130 5.86 19.88 -8.54
C LYS A 130 5.55 18.67 -9.45
N ASP A 131 6.58 17.95 -9.88
CA ASP A 131 6.46 16.80 -10.79
C ASP A 131 6.98 15.49 -10.19
N PHE A 132 7.25 15.46 -8.89
CA PHE A 132 7.79 14.29 -8.22
C PHE A 132 7.36 14.21 -6.76
N PHE A 133 6.64 13.15 -6.43
CA PHE A 133 6.33 12.78 -5.06
C PHE A 133 6.99 11.45 -4.71
N LEU A 134 7.52 11.36 -3.49
CA LEU A 134 8.05 10.14 -2.89
C LEU A 134 7.68 10.11 -1.41
N ALA A 135 7.15 8.98 -0.94
CA ALA A 135 7.02 8.69 0.47
C ALA A 135 7.63 7.33 0.80
N VAL A 136 8.36 7.28 1.91
CA VAL A 136 9.01 6.06 2.42
C VAL A 136 8.51 5.84 3.84
N ASN A 137 8.02 4.64 4.11
CA ASN A 137 7.47 4.25 5.41
C ASN A 137 8.02 2.89 5.87
N PRO A 138 8.47 2.76 7.13
CA PRO A 138 8.83 1.46 7.67
C PRO A 138 7.58 0.57 7.81
N VAL A 139 7.78 -0.73 7.66
CA VAL A 139 6.80 -1.77 7.97
C VAL A 139 7.28 -2.50 9.22
N LEU A 140 6.39 -2.68 10.19
CA LEU A 140 6.67 -3.44 11.40
C LEU A 140 5.41 -4.18 11.86
N GLN A 141 5.52 -5.49 12.01
CA GLN A 141 4.51 -6.34 12.60
C GLN A 141 5.21 -7.32 13.55
N LEU A 142 4.87 -7.22 14.83
CA LEU A 142 5.40 -8.08 15.88
C LEU A 142 4.22 -8.80 16.53
N GLN A 143 4.26 -10.13 16.51
CA GLN A 143 3.27 -10.97 17.16
C GLN A 143 3.97 -12.08 17.92
N GLN A 144 3.52 -12.33 19.13
CA GLN A 144 3.96 -13.44 19.95
C GLN A 144 2.72 -14.08 20.57
N SER A 145 2.59 -15.39 20.41
CA SER A 145 1.49 -16.16 21.00
C SER A 145 2.02 -17.03 22.13
N TYR A 146 1.17 -17.25 23.12
CA TYR A 146 1.46 -18.10 24.26
C TYR A 146 0.21 -18.92 24.57
N ASP A 147 0.38 -20.24 24.66
CA ASP A 147 -0.63 -21.16 25.16
C ASP A 147 -0.16 -21.75 26.49
N LYS A 148 -1.08 -22.05 27.40
CA LYS A 148 -0.76 -22.69 28.69
C LYS A 148 -0.52 -24.19 28.53
N ASP A 149 -1.17 -24.82 27.57
CA ASP A 149 -1.09 -26.26 27.34
C ASP A 149 0.06 -26.64 26.38
N GLN A 150 0.83 -25.65 25.94
CA GLN A 150 1.91 -25.81 24.96
C GLN A 150 3.15 -25.00 25.36
N ASP A 151 4.30 -25.66 25.46
CA ASP A 151 5.58 -25.01 25.82
C ASP A 151 6.15 -24.14 24.69
N ASP A 152 5.67 -24.33 23.47
CA ASP A 152 6.12 -23.57 22.30
C ASP A 152 5.60 -22.13 22.31
N ARG A 153 6.47 -21.22 21.89
CA ARG A 153 6.18 -19.78 21.81
C ARG A 153 6.32 -19.30 20.37
N PRO A 154 5.30 -19.54 19.52
CA PRO A 154 5.37 -19.07 18.14
C PRO A 154 5.40 -17.54 18.13
N PHE A 155 6.23 -17.02 17.22
CA PHE A 155 6.36 -15.59 17.00
C PHE A 155 6.42 -15.28 15.51
N LEU A 156 5.97 -14.08 15.18
CA LEU A 156 6.11 -13.46 13.87
C LEU A 156 6.75 -12.09 14.04
N ASN A 157 7.83 -11.85 13.32
CA ASN A 157 8.49 -10.56 13.22
C ASN A 157 8.65 -10.22 11.73
N SER A 158 7.72 -9.42 11.23
CA SER A 158 7.79 -8.86 9.88
C SER A 158 8.29 -7.43 9.96
N ARG A 159 9.36 -7.14 9.21
CA ARG A 159 9.92 -5.80 9.13
C ARG A 159 10.33 -5.47 7.71
N GLY A 160 10.30 -4.20 7.36
CA GLY A 160 10.58 -3.80 6.00
C GLY A 160 10.35 -2.34 5.73
N VAL A 161 10.24 -2.01 4.45
CA VAL A 161 10.02 -0.66 3.98
C VAL A 161 9.03 -0.68 2.82
N THR A 162 8.13 0.29 2.83
CA THR A 162 7.28 0.64 1.70
C THR A 162 7.73 1.96 1.10
N ILE A 163 7.75 2.00 -0.22
CA ILE A 163 8.07 3.18 -1.02
C ILE A 163 6.87 3.42 -1.93
N ARG A 164 6.34 4.63 -1.91
CA ARG A 164 5.34 5.08 -2.89
C ARG A 164 5.85 6.33 -3.58
N GLY A 165 5.46 6.52 -4.83
CA GLY A 165 5.69 7.79 -5.50
C GLY A 165 4.73 8.07 -6.63
N LEU A 166 4.81 9.31 -7.11
CA LEU A 166 4.03 9.82 -8.24
C LEU A 166 4.94 10.69 -9.09
N ILE A 167 5.05 10.37 -10.39
CA ILE A 167 5.87 11.09 -11.35
C ILE A 167 4.96 11.84 -12.31
N ALA A 168 5.23 13.14 -12.47
CA ALA A 168 4.52 14.06 -13.36
C ALA A 168 2.98 14.02 -13.22
N ASN A 169 2.48 13.75 -12.00
CA ASN A 169 1.05 13.57 -11.69
C ASN A 169 0.34 12.52 -12.56
N ARG A 170 1.09 11.58 -13.14
CA ARG A 170 0.61 10.60 -14.11
C ARG A 170 0.95 9.17 -13.72
N VAL A 171 2.19 8.91 -13.33
CA VAL A 171 2.68 7.56 -13.09
C VAL A 171 2.91 7.36 -11.60
N GLY A 172 1.97 6.68 -10.95
CA GLY A 172 2.09 6.23 -9.57
C GLY A 172 2.82 4.90 -9.49
N PHE A 173 3.70 4.74 -8.50
CA PHE A 173 4.38 3.48 -8.23
C PHE A 173 4.36 3.15 -6.74
N TYR A 174 4.40 1.86 -6.43
CA TYR A 174 4.45 1.34 -5.08
C TYR A 174 5.38 0.12 -5.04
N THR A 175 6.24 0.07 -4.04
CA THR A 175 7.17 -1.03 -3.79
C THR A 175 7.15 -1.34 -2.31
N SER A 176 7.12 -2.64 -1.98
CA SER A 176 7.19 -3.12 -0.61
C SER A 176 8.22 -4.22 -0.55
N VAL A 177 9.21 -4.06 0.34
CA VAL A 177 10.21 -5.08 0.64
C VAL A 177 10.08 -5.40 2.12
N VAL A 178 9.67 -6.63 2.41
CA VAL A 178 9.40 -7.09 3.77
C VAL A 178 10.08 -8.44 3.95
N GLU A 179 10.83 -8.57 5.04
CA GLU A 179 11.29 -9.87 5.52
C GLU A 179 10.35 -10.34 6.63
N ASN A 180 10.07 -11.66 6.64
CA ASN A 180 9.27 -12.31 7.66
C ASN A 180 10.16 -13.31 8.39
N LEU A 181 10.31 -13.12 9.69
CA LEU A 181 10.94 -14.09 10.58
C LEU A 181 9.86 -14.72 11.43
N GLU A 182 9.67 -16.02 11.25
CA GLU A 182 8.66 -16.79 11.96
C GLU A 182 9.27 -17.97 12.71
N ARG A 183 8.66 -18.29 13.84
CA ARG A 183 8.84 -19.58 14.51
C ARG A 183 7.50 -20.28 14.49
N GLU A 184 7.32 -21.19 13.54
CA GLU A 184 6.11 -22.02 13.41
C GLU A 184 6.18 -23.28 14.27
N GLU A 185 5.04 -23.67 14.84
CA GLU A 185 4.85 -24.86 15.67
C GLU A 185 5.02 -26.17 14.85
N GLN A 186 4.46 -26.22 13.64
CA GLN A 186 4.51 -27.41 12.76
C GLN A 186 5.94 -27.78 12.35
N LEU A 187 6.78 -26.77 12.09
CA LEU A 187 8.20 -26.99 11.77
C LEU A 187 8.98 -27.50 12.98
N GLN A 188 8.58 -27.16 14.21
CA GLN A 188 9.18 -27.72 15.42
C GLN A 188 8.76 -29.17 15.63
N LEU A 189 7.47 -29.48 15.49
CA LEU A 189 6.96 -30.84 15.59
C LEU A 189 7.67 -31.79 14.62
N GLN A 190 7.90 -31.35 13.38
CA GLN A 190 8.68 -32.11 12.40
C GLN A 190 10.15 -32.31 12.83
N LYS A 191 10.85 -31.24 13.22
CA LYS A 191 12.25 -31.33 13.71
C LYS A 191 12.39 -32.22 14.94
N ASP A 192 11.40 -32.21 15.82
CA ASP A 192 11.40 -33.04 17.02
C ASP A 192 11.11 -34.51 16.69
N THR A 193 10.25 -34.75 15.70
CA THR A 193 9.96 -36.08 15.19
C THR A 193 11.19 -36.67 14.50
N GLU A 194 11.87 -35.90 13.64
CA GLU A 194 13.11 -36.30 12.97
C GLU A 194 14.23 -36.59 13.96
N ARG A 195 14.41 -35.73 14.97
CA ARG A 195 15.39 -35.96 16.05
C ARG A 195 15.13 -37.26 16.81
N LYS A 196 13.87 -37.60 17.09
CA LYS A 196 13.50 -38.87 17.75
C LYS A 196 13.80 -40.09 16.86
N ILE A 197 13.52 -40.00 15.56
CA ILE A 197 13.80 -41.07 14.59
C ILE A 197 15.32 -41.30 14.47
N ASP A 198 16.12 -40.24 14.40
CA ASP A 198 17.58 -40.35 14.32
C ASP A 198 18.22 -40.89 15.60
N GLN A 199 17.63 -40.60 16.76
CA GLN A 199 18.05 -41.23 18.02
C GLN A 199 17.74 -42.72 18.06
N GLN A 200 16.58 -43.14 17.54
CA GLN A 200 16.21 -44.56 17.44
C GLN A 200 17.10 -45.32 16.46
N LYS A 201 17.57 -44.70 15.37
CA LYS A 201 18.51 -45.33 14.42
C LYS A 201 19.93 -45.48 14.93
N LYS A 202 20.30 -44.77 16.01
CA LYS A 202 21.63 -44.83 16.63
C LYS A 202 21.72 -45.83 17.79
N GLN A 203 20.60 -46.45 18.16
CA GLN A 203 20.51 -47.55 19.11
C GLN A 203 20.41 -48.88 18.35
#